data_AF-A0A8T3PV74-F1
#
_entry.id   AF-A0A8T3PV74-F1
#
_cell.length_a   1.000
_cell.length_b   1.000
_cell.length_c   1.000
_cell.angle_alpha   90.00
_cell.angle_beta   90.00
_cell.angle_gamma   90.00
#
_symmetry.space_group_name_H-M   'P 1'
#
loop_
_entity.id
_entity.type
_entity.pdbx_description
1 polymer ?
#
loop_
_entity_poly.entity_id
_entity_poly.type
_entity_poly.pdbx_seq_one_letter_code
_entity_poly.pdbx_strand_id
1 'polypeptide(L)'
;MNTQDRFDDLLGERLRSDAPREAPGRLLDATMSRIADTPQRGGGWLARPAGRLLAAAAVLLLAVVAGTQLAGLVGRPVGDDPSPSPSVAPSASPAASPSASATVPSASASAEPSASAVADDALMLRVVFGGGGPTYPSDSVPWMTLMGDGTLIWQTVPPGTGSASLVRRTLTEQGLADLREHIFGAGLLDANATHELEPLPGANPPGRGVGVYVFTADDGDGQVVVRSLQWLGDEEESTYYQPAPEREELDALAQRLRDPESLLGADVWTGPAEPYEGTEYQLLLTPYRDVPPYDTADASEIPWPFDGPLDEFGEVSGSQPPVTRCGGLSRDEAAAIIDALAALEYEQIGLDLATVGSLDWAEGNGRVDLTILPLMPDGYPPCEAEQP
;
A
#
# COMPACT_ATOMS: atom_id res chain seq x y z
N MET A 1 -10.51 -37.22 23.86
CA MET A 1 -11.02 -36.98 22.49
C MET A 1 -11.22 -35.49 22.37
N ASN A 2 -10.43 -34.86 21.51
CA ASN A 2 -10.44 -33.42 21.34
C ASN A 2 -11.69 -33.04 20.51
N THR A 3 -12.24 -31.84 20.73
CA THR A 3 -13.37 -31.30 19.96
C THR A 3 -13.03 -31.14 18.48
N GLN A 4 -11.74 -30.99 18.17
CA GLN A 4 -11.18 -30.91 16.82
C GLN A 4 -11.28 -32.25 16.07
N ASP A 5 -10.91 -33.37 16.72
CA ASP A 5 -11.06 -34.72 16.17
C ASP A 5 -12.52 -35.00 15.76
N ARG A 6 -13.48 -34.53 16.58
CA ARG A 6 -14.90 -34.72 16.31
C ARG A 6 -15.41 -33.88 15.13
N PHE A 7 -14.86 -32.69 14.93
CA PHE A 7 -15.22 -31.85 13.79
C PHE A 7 -14.64 -32.43 12.50
N ASP A 8 -13.38 -32.85 12.51
CA ASP A 8 -12.71 -33.44 11.36
C ASP A 8 -13.34 -34.78 10.96
N ASP A 9 -13.77 -35.58 11.94
CA ASP A 9 -14.53 -36.81 11.70
C ASP A 9 -15.89 -36.52 11.06
N LEU A 10 -16.62 -35.52 11.54
CA LEU A 10 -17.92 -35.12 10.98
C LEU A 10 -17.78 -34.51 9.58
N LEU A 11 -16.73 -33.72 9.35
CA LEU A 11 -16.43 -33.14 8.04
C LEU A 11 -16.02 -34.23 7.05
N GLY A 12 -15.17 -35.17 7.48
CA GLY A 12 -14.72 -36.30 6.68
C GLY A 12 -15.84 -37.28 6.34
N GLU A 13 -16.76 -37.54 7.28
CA GLU A 13 -17.93 -38.37 7.04
C GLU A 13 -18.91 -37.69 6.07
N ARG A 14 -19.16 -36.39 6.24
CA ARG A 14 -20.01 -35.59 5.35
C ARG A 14 -19.44 -35.48 3.93
N LEU A 15 -18.13 -35.23 3.81
CA LEU A 15 -17.46 -35.19 2.50
C LEU A 15 -17.49 -36.56 1.81
N ARG A 16 -17.39 -37.66 2.56
CA ARG A 16 -17.54 -39.01 1.96
C ARG A 16 -18.98 -39.35 1.58
N SER A 17 -19.99 -38.83 2.28
CA SER A 17 -21.40 -39.14 1.99
C SER A 17 -21.99 -38.26 0.89
N ASP A 18 -21.66 -36.96 0.89
CA ASP A 18 -22.36 -35.95 0.10
C ASP A 18 -21.52 -35.43 -1.08
N ALA A 19 -20.19 -35.61 -1.09
CA ALA A 19 -19.39 -35.18 -2.23
C ALA A 19 -19.64 -36.12 -3.42
N PRO A 20 -19.99 -35.59 -4.60
CA PRO A 20 -20.07 -36.39 -5.80
C PRO A 20 -18.69 -37.01 -6.07
N ARG A 21 -18.63 -38.34 -6.25
CA ARG A 21 -17.38 -39.11 -6.44
C ARG A 21 -16.54 -38.63 -7.63
N GLU A 22 -17.16 -37.88 -8.53
CA GLU A 22 -16.53 -37.20 -9.65
C GLU A 22 -17.08 -35.78 -9.70
N ALA A 23 -16.20 -34.78 -9.65
CA ALA A 23 -16.58 -33.43 -10.05
C ALA A 23 -17.09 -33.53 -11.50
N PRO A 24 -18.29 -33.01 -11.84
CA PRO A 24 -18.79 -33.09 -13.20
C PRO A 24 -17.74 -32.47 -14.12
N GLY A 25 -17.14 -33.26 -15.03
CA GLY A 25 -16.03 -32.79 -15.88
C GLY A 25 -16.34 -31.46 -16.56
N ARG A 26 -17.61 -31.27 -16.96
CA ARG A 26 -18.17 -30.02 -17.49
C ARG A 26 -17.98 -28.77 -16.62
N LEU A 27 -17.96 -28.90 -15.30
CA LEU A 27 -17.82 -27.78 -14.35
C LEU A 27 -16.34 -27.39 -14.23
N LEU A 28 -15.45 -28.38 -14.21
CA LEU A 28 -14.01 -28.15 -14.21
C LEU A 28 -13.55 -27.59 -15.57
N ASP A 29 -14.07 -28.14 -16.67
CA ASP A 29 -13.85 -27.65 -18.03
C ASP A 29 -14.43 -26.24 -18.24
N ALA A 30 -15.63 -25.94 -17.73
CA ALA A 30 -16.21 -24.60 -17.84
C ALA A 30 -15.43 -23.56 -17.02
N THR A 31 -14.96 -23.94 -15.82
CA THR A 31 -14.12 -23.07 -14.99
C THR A 31 -12.74 -22.87 -15.63
N MET A 32 -12.12 -23.93 -16.16
CA MET A 32 -10.83 -23.84 -16.85
C MET A 32 -10.93 -23.07 -18.18
N SER A 33 -12.00 -23.24 -18.95
CA SER A 33 -12.28 -22.44 -20.14
C SER A 33 -12.48 -20.98 -19.75
N ARG A 34 -13.28 -20.68 -18.72
CA ARG A 34 -13.47 -19.31 -18.24
C ARG A 34 -12.15 -18.69 -17.76
N ILE A 35 -11.28 -19.43 -17.07
CA ILE A 35 -9.94 -18.95 -16.66
C ILE A 35 -9.05 -18.72 -17.88
N ALA A 36 -9.10 -19.60 -18.90
CA ALA A 36 -8.33 -19.48 -20.13
C ALA A 36 -8.82 -18.32 -21.03
N ASP A 37 -10.13 -18.05 -21.03
CA ASP A 37 -10.79 -17.03 -21.83
C ASP A 37 -10.84 -15.66 -21.13
N THR A 38 -10.59 -15.61 -19.82
CA THR A 38 -10.47 -14.35 -19.08
C THR A 38 -9.04 -13.81 -19.25
N PRO A 39 -8.83 -12.65 -19.89
CA PRO A 39 -7.51 -12.06 -20.05
C PRO A 39 -6.92 -11.73 -18.67
N GLN A 40 -6.07 -12.61 -18.14
CA GLN A 40 -5.30 -12.29 -16.95
C GLN A 40 -4.15 -11.37 -17.38
N ARG A 41 -4.23 -10.10 -16.99
CA ARG A 41 -3.16 -9.12 -17.24
C ARG A 41 -1.92 -9.54 -16.45
N GLY A 42 -0.95 -10.07 -17.19
CA GLY A 42 0.40 -10.29 -16.69
C GLY A 42 1.20 -9.00 -16.73
N GLY A 43 1.18 -8.26 -15.62
CA GLY A 43 2.27 -7.35 -15.27
C GLY A 43 3.28 -8.11 -14.40
N GLY A 44 4.43 -8.47 -14.97
CA GLY A 44 5.61 -8.95 -14.23
C GLY A 44 5.74 -10.48 -14.03
N TRP A 45 6.83 -11.04 -14.58
CA TRP A 45 7.54 -12.33 -14.28
C TRP A 45 6.78 -13.65 -14.09
N LEU A 46 5.61 -13.71 -13.44
CA LEU A 46 4.89 -14.94 -13.07
C LEU A 46 4.15 -15.62 -14.24
N ALA A 47 4.39 -15.22 -15.48
CA ALA A 47 3.87 -15.84 -16.69
C ALA A 47 4.51 -17.21 -17.03
N ARG A 48 5.08 -17.92 -16.03
CA ARG A 48 5.52 -19.31 -16.19
C ARG A 48 4.33 -20.27 -15.98
N PRO A 49 4.27 -21.40 -16.71
CA PRO A 49 3.12 -22.30 -16.70
C PRO A 49 2.77 -22.87 -15.31
N ALA A 50 3.71 -22.87 -14.36
CA ALA A 50 3.46 -23.29 -12.98
C ALA A 50 2.58 -22.30 -12.18
N GLY A 51 2.68 -20.99 -12.42
CA GLY A 51 1.90 -19.97 -11.69
C GLY A 51 0.41 -20.02 -12.00
N ARG A 52 0.06 -20.36 -13.26
CA ARG A 52 -1.34 -20.52 -13.69
C ARG A 52 -2.05 -21.68 -12.99
N LEU A 53 -1.33 -22.75 -12.66
CA LEU A 53 -1.90 -23.91 -11.96
C LEU A 53 -2.17 -23.61 -10.48
N LEU A 54 -1.33 -22.82 -9.82
CA LEU A 54 -1.54 -22.41 -8.42
C LEU A 54 -2.68 -21.41 -8.27
N ALA A 55 -2.80 -20.43 -9.18
CA ALA A 55 -3.91 -19.50 -9.19
C ALA A 55 -5.27 -20.20 -9.41
N ALA A 56 -5.32 -21.18 -10.33
CA ALA A 56 -6.52 -21.99 -10.56
C ALA A 56 -6.88 -22.85 -9.32
N ALA A 57 -5.89 -23.41 -8.63
CA ALA A 57 -6.09 -24.17 -7.40
C ALA A 57 -6.61 -23.29 -6.25
N ALA A 58 -6.09 -22.07 -6.10
CA ALA A 58 -6.55 -21.12 -5.09
C ALA A 58 -7.99 -20.67 -5.34
N VAL A 59 -8.37 -20.36 -6.59
CA VAL A 59 -9.75 -20.00 -6.95
C VAL A 59 -10.71 -21.17 -6.75
N LEU A 60 -10.30 -22.40 -7.07
CA LEU A 60 -11.09 -23.61 -6.79
C LEU A 60 -11.30 -23.83 -5.29
N LEU A 61 -10.25 -23.65 -4.48
CA LEU A 61 -10.34 -23.72 -3.02
C LEU A 61 -11.30 -22.65 -2.47
N LEU A 62 -11.19 -21.42 -2.94
CA LEU A 62 -12.04 -20.31 -2.52
C LEU A 62 -13.51 -20.52 -2.94
N ALA A 63 -13.75 -21.07 -4.13
CA ALA A 63 -15.09 -21.42 -4.60
C ALA A 63 -15.73 -22.57 -3.80
N VAL A 64 -14.93 -23.55 -3.36
CA VAL A 64 -15.40 -24.65 -2.50
C VAL A 64 -15.71 -24.14 -1.09
N VAL A 65 -14.86 -23.27 -0.53
CA VAL A 65 -15.10 -22.64 0.78
C VAL A 65 -16.33 -21.73 0.74
N ALA A 66 -16.48 -20.89 -0.29
CA ALA A 66 -17.65 -20.03 -0.44
C ALA A 66 -18.94 -20.84 -0.68
N GLY A 67 -18.88 -21.89 -1.51
CA GLY A 67 -20.02 -22.77 -1.79
C GLY A 67 -20.50 -23.56 -0.56
N THR A 68 -19.59 -23.95 0.33
CA THR A 68 -19.94 -24.67 1.56
C THR A 68 -20.48 -23.75 2.66
N GLN A 69 -20.03 -22.50 2.74
CA GLN A 69 -20.58 -21.53 3.71
C GLN A 69 -21.91 -20.92 3.26
N LEU A 70 -22.13 -20.69 1.97
CA LEU A 70 -23.40 -20.14 1.45
C LEU A 70 -24.56 -21.12 1.50
N ALA A 71 -24.32 -22.43 1.42
CA ALA A 71 -25.37 -23.45 1.55
C ALA A 71 -26.05 -23.46 2.93
N GLY A 72 -25.39 -22.95 3.97
CA GLY A 72 -25.94 -22.82 5.33
C GLY A 72 -26.85 -21.59 5.55
N LEU A 73 -26.82 -20.60 4.65
CA LEU A 73 -27.52 -19.31 4.83
C LEU A 73 -28.86 -19.20 4.07
N VAL A 74 -29.18 -20.14 3.17
CA VAL A 74 -30.39 -20.09 2.32
C VAL A 74 -31.69 -20.54 3.06
N GLY A 75 -31.63 -20.78 4.37
CA GLY A 75 -32.77 -21.29 5.17
C GLY A 75 -33.53 -20.27 6.03
N ARG A 76 -33.19 -18.97 6.01
CA ARG A 76 -33.85 -17.98 6.89
C ARG A 76 -34.88 -17.12 6.12
N PRO A 77 -36.17 -17.16 6.48
CA PRO A 77 -37.15 -16.24 5.91
C PRO A 77 -36.91 -14.82 6.45
N VAL A 78 -36.66 -13.87 5.55
CA VAL A 78 -36.54 -12.44 5.85
C VAL A 78 -37.95 -11.84 5.84
N GLY A 79 -38.30 -11.12 6.92
CA GLY A 79 -39.60 -10.47 7.09
C GLY A 79 -39.75 -9.20 6.26
N ASP A 80 -40.96 -9.00 5.75
CA ASP A 80 -41.42 -7.79 5.09
C ASP A 80 -41.68 -6.68 6.12
N ASP A 81 -40.87 -5.63 6.13
CA ASP A 81 -41.24 -4.36 6.74
C ASP A 81 -40.90 -3.19 5.79
N PRO A 82 -41.89 -2.36 5.39
CA PRO A 82 -41.66 -1.23 4.51
C PRO A 82 -41.04 -0.03 5.27
N SER A 83 -39.88 0.42 4.80
CA SER A 83 -39.23 1.65 5.27
C SER A 83 -39.86 2.91 4.63
N PRO A 84 -40.21 3.95 5.39
CA PRO A 84 -40.84 5.16 4.85
C PRO A 84 -39.83 6.11 4.17
N SER A 85 -40.18 6.58 2.97
CA SER A 85 -39.43 7.59 2.21
C SER A 85 -39.60 9.01 2.79
N PRO A 86 -38.54 9.82 2.90
CA PRO A 86 -38.68 11.25 3.16
C PRO A 86 -39.02 12.02 1.88
N SER A 87 -40.09 12.83 1.96
CA SER A 87 -40.50 13.81 0.96
C SER A 87 -39.63 15.06 1.01
N VAL A 88 -39.19 15.55 -0.15
CA VAL A 88 -38.49 16.83 -0.31
C VAL A 88 -39.48 17.91 -0.76
N ALA A 89 -39.49 19.05 -0.06
CA ALA A 89 -40.25 20.25 -0.41
C ALA A 89 -39.34 21.30 -1.09
N PRO A 90 -39.83 22.12 -2.04
CA PRO A 90 -39.04 23.17 -2.70
C PRO A 90 -39.37 24.58 -2.18
N SER A 91 -38.36 25.46 -2.10
CA SER A 91 -38.44 26.94 -2.12
C SER A 91 -37.05 27.53 -1.80
N ALA A 92 -36.56 28.66 -2.30
CA ALA A 92 -36.98 29.63 -3.31
C ALA A 92 -35.75 30.51 -3.65
N SER A 93 -35.69 31.10 -4.84
CA SER A 93 -34.77 32.20 -5.20
C SER A 93 -35.08 33.48 -4.38
N PRO A 94 -34.11 34.40 -4.25
CA PRO A 94 -34.11 35.55 -5.15
C PRO A 94 -32.73 36.09 -5.58
N ALA A 95 -32.79 36.91 -6.63
CA ALA A 95 -31.71 37.61 -7.32
C ALA A 95 -31.20 38.87 -6.59
N ALA A 96 -29.94 39.27 -6.87
CA ALA A 96 -29.58 40.59 -7.43
C ALA A 96 -28.06 40.75 -7.59
N SER A 97 -27.66 41.29 -8.74
CA SER A 97 -26.32 41.81 -9.09
C SER A 97 -26.14 43.22 -8.49
N PRO A 98 -24.91 43.72 -8.29
CA PRO A 98 -24.36 44.59 -9.33
C PRO A 98 -22.83 44.53 -9.55
N SER A 99 -22.46 45.04 -10.73
CA SER A 99 -21.12 45.31 -11.25
C SER A 99 -20.20 46.11 -10.32
N ALA A 100 -18.91 45.74 -10.34
CA ALA A 100 -17.81 46.69 -10.21
C ALA A 100 -16.71 46.32 -11.21
N SER A 101 -16.46 47.22 -12.16
CA SER A 101 -15.28 47.22 -13.02
C SER A 101 -14.09 47.80 -12.25
N ALA A 102 -12.95 47.13 -12.26
CA ALA A 102 -11.66 47.71 -11.89
C ALA A 102 -10.53 47.07 -12.73
N THR A 103 -10.13 47.83 -13.74
CA THR A 103 -8.78 48.14 -14.20
C THR A 103 -7.64 47.13 -13.96
N VAL A 104 -7.13 46.65 -15.09
CA VAL A 104 -5.85 45.96 -15.31
C VAL A 104 -4.66 46.85 -14.93
N PRO A 105 -3.64 46.32 -14.24
CA PRO A 105 -2.26 46.69 -14.49
C PRO A 105 -1.50 45.50 -15.11
N SER A 106 -1.01 45.72 -16.33
CA SER A 106 0.10 44.95 -16.90
C SER A 106 1.34 45.13 -16.03
N ALA A 107 1.86 44.02 -15.52
CA ALA A 107 3.25 43.90 -15.11
C ALA A 107 3.75 42.51 -15.55
N SER A 108 4.44 42.47 -16.69
CA SER A 108 5.40 41.42 -16.98
C SER A 108 6.51 41.52 -15.94
N ALA A 109 6.49 40.63 -14.97
CA ALA A 109 7.69 40.21 -14.27
C ALA A 109 7.84 38.72 -14.59
N SER A 110 8.80 38.39 -15.46
CA SER A 110 9.42 37.07 -15.42
C SER A 110 10.03 36.94 -14.03
N ALA A 111 9.33 36.24 -13.15
CA ALA A 111 9.96 35.67 -11.98
C ALA A 111 10.85 34.54 -12.50
N GLU A 112 12.17 34.73 -12.44
CA GLU A 112 13.06 33.58 -12.32
C GLU A 112 12.61 32.82 -11.08
N PRO A 113 12.45 31.48 -11.14
CA PRO A 113 12.22 30.70 -9.94
C PRO A 113 13.44 30.91 -9.04
N SER A 114 13.26 31.67 -7.96
CA SER A 114 14.22 31.66 -6.87
C SER A 114 14.17 30.26 -6.29
N ALA A 115 15.17 29.45 -6.65
CA ALA A 115 15.46 28.23 -5.94
C ALA A 115 15.80 28.65 -4.50
N SER A 116 14.80 28.63 -3.62
CA SER A 116 15.03 28.66 -2.19
C SER A 116 16.08 27.59 -1.87
N ALA A 117 17.13 27.97 -1.16
CA ALA A 117 18.14 27.04 -0.70
C ALA A 117 17.46 26.10 0.31
N VAL A 118 17.05 24.93 -0.18
CA VAL A 118 16.54 23.83 0.64
C VAL A 118 17.66 23.42 1.59
N ALA A 119 17.37 23.27 2.88
CA ALA A 119 18.37 22.79 3.83
C ALA A 119 18.86 21.40 3.41
N ASP A 120 20.12 21.09 3.68
CA ASP A 120 20.75 19.82 3.24
C ASP A 120 19.97 18.59 3.75
N ASP A 121 19.32 18.69 4.91
CA ASP A 121 18.51 17.64 5.53
C ASP A 121 17.00 17.75 5.24
N ALA A 122 16.56 18.72 4.46
CA ALA A 122 15.15 18.87 4.12
C ALA A 122 14.71 17.89 3.03
N LEU A 123 13.49 17.38 3.16
CA LEU A 123 12.85 16.56 2.14
C LEU A 123 12.78 17.35 0.82
N MET A 124 13.06 16.73 -0.32
CA MET A 124 12.74 17.32 -1.63
C MET A 124 11.55 16.63 -2.28
N LEU A 125 11.57 15.30 -2.31
CA LEU A 125 10.50 14.50 -2.88
C LEU A 125 10.43 13.15 -2.17
N ARG A 126 9.23 12.72 -1.84
CA ARG A 126 8.92 11.35 -1.44
C ARG A 126 7.80 10.82 -2.31
N VAL A 127 7.95 9.60 -2.81
CA VAL A 127 6.94 8.90 -3.59
C VAL A 127 6.55 7.63 -2.87
N VAL A 128 5.29 7.54 -2.48
CA VAL A 128 4.69 6.35 -1.86
C VAL A 128 3.69 5.76 -2.83
N PHE A 129 3.70 4.44 -2.97
CA PHE A 129 2.69 3.72 -3.74
C PHE A 129 1.88 2.84 -2.79
N GLY A 130 0.60 3.19 -2.62
CA GLY A 130 -0.35 2.40 -1.84
C GLY A 130 -1.34 1.70 -2.75
N GLY A 131 -1.64 0.44 -2.50
CA GLY A 131 -2.53 -0.34 -3.37
C GLY A 131 -3.12 -1.55 -2.66
N GLY A 132 -3.68 -1.36 -1.47
CA GLY A 132 -4.17 -2.49 -0.67
C GLY A 132 -5.07 -2.15 0.52
N GLY A 133 -5.40 -0.87 0.74
CA GLY A 133 -5.93 -0.43 2.03
C GLY A 133 -4.86 -0.50 3.14
N PRO A 134 -5.20 -0.09 4.37
CA PRO A 134 -4.25 0.00 5.49
C PRO A 134 -3.72 -1.35 5.99
N THR A 135 -4.07 -2.47 5.34
CA THR A 135 -3.79 -3.82 5.82
C THR A 135 -2.36 -4.29 5.56
N TYR A 136 -1.57 -3.54 4.80
CA TYR A 136 -0.17 -3.88 4.50
C TYR A 136 0.74 -2.73 4.91
N PRO A 137 1.23 -2.71 6.17
CA PRO A 137 2.13 -1.65 6.65
C PRO A 137 3.39 -1.48 5.81
N SER A 138 3.84 -2.52 5.11
CA SER A 138 4.93 -2.47 4.13
C SER A 138 4.66 -1.52 2.95
N ASP A 139 3.40 -1.24 2.62
CA ASP A 139 3.02 -0.25 1.60
C ASP A 139 3.32 1.18 2.04
N SER A 140 3.62 1.38 3.33
CA SER A 140 4.06 2.65 3.91
C SER A 140 5.57 2.88 3.72
N VAL A 141 6.30 1.94 3.13
CA VAL A 141 7.68 2.19 2.72
C VAL A 141 7.66 2.98 1.42
N PRO A 142 8.31 4.15 1.34
CA PRO A 142 8.32 4.92 0.11
C PRO A 142 9.04 4.12 -0.99
N TRP A 143 8.57 4.24 -2.22
CA TRP A 143 9.32 3.77 -3.38
C TRP A 143 10.62 4.52 -3.52
N MET A 144 10.60 5.82 -3.22
CA MET A 144 11.76 6.70 -3.29
C MET A 144 11.59 7.92 -2.37
N THR A 145 12.69 8.34 -1.77
CA THR A 145 12.86 9.59 -1.02
C THR A 145 14.13 10.28 -1.51
N LEU A 146 14.02 11.55 -1.88
CA LEU A 146 15.11 12.46 -2.26
C LEU A 146 15.23 13.57 -1.23
N MET A 147 16.43 13.75 -0.69
CA MET A 147 16.80 14.79 0.28
C MET A 147 17.50 15.98 -0.40
N GLY A 148 17.57 17.11 0.31
CA GLY A 148 18.16 18.36 -0.17
C GLY A 148 19.64 18.27 -0.54
N ASP A 149 20.40 17.44 0.17
CA ASP A 149 21.81 17.13 -0.10
C ASP A 149 22.05 16.18 -1.30
N GLY A 150 20.97 15.75 -1.98
CA GLY A 150 21.03 14.80 -3.08
C GLY A 150 21.11 13.34 -2.65
N THR A 151 20.95 13.03 -1.36
CA THR A 151 20.76 11.67 -0.87
C THR A 151 19.45 11.12 -1.40
N LEU A 152 19.53 10.02 -2.14
CA LEU A 152 18.40 9.28 -2.65
C LEU A 152 18.31 7.94 -1.93
N ILE A 153 17.14 7.61 -1.41
CA ILE A 153 16.81 6.33 -0.78
C ILE A 153 15.67 5.72 -1.59
N TRP A 154 15.78 4.49 -2.06
CA TRP A 154 14.73 3.87 -2.87
C TRP A 154 14.66 2.36 -2.72
N GLN A 155 13.51 1.79 -3.09
CA GLN A 155 13.31 0.34 -3.14
C GLN A 155 13.94 -0.26 -4.39
N THR A 156 14.72 -1.33 -4.23
CA THR A 156 15.28 -2.06 -5.37
C THR A 156 14.19 -2.78 -6.19
N VAL A 157 14.37 -2.82 -7.52
CA VAL A 157 13.45 -3.50 -8.46
C VAL A 157 14.18 -4.60 -9.24
N PRO A 158 13.63 -5.84 -9.32
CA PRO A 158 12.52 -6.33 -8.52
C PRO A 158 12.88 -6.33 -7.03
N PRO A 159 11.91 -6.20 -6.11
CA PRO A 159 12.19 -6.36 -4.69
C PRO A 159 12.83 -7.73 -4.50
N GLY A 160 14.02 -7.79 -3.88
CA GLY A 160 14.71 -9.05 -3.63
C GLY A 160 13.80 -10.01 -2.87
N THR A 161 13.31 -11.07 -3.53
CA THR A 161 12.60 -12.25 -3.00
C THR A 161 11.53 -12.10 -1.89
N GLY A 162 11.03 -10.91 -1.55
CA GLY A 162 9.77 -10.77 -0.82
C GLY A 162 9.62 -9.55 0.09
N SER A 163 10.71 -8.84 0.42
CA SER A 163 10.65 -7.61 1.22
C SER A 163 11.32 -6.44 0.47
N ALA A 164 10.76 -5.23 0.61
CA ALA A 164 11.32 -4.04 -0.01
C ALA A 164 12.67 -3.71 0.64
N SER A 165 13.76 -4.11 -0.02
CA SER A 165 15.12 -3.67 0.37
C SER A 165 15.33 -2.24 -0.10
N LEU A 166 15.71 -1.40 0.86
CA LEU A 166 16.05 -0.01 0.61
C LEU A 166 17.55 0.11 0.41
N VAL A 167 17.91 0.86 -0.63
CA VAL A 167 19.29 1.28 -0.86
C VAL A 167 19.35 2.80 -0.82
N ARG A 168 20.53 3.32 -0.47
CA ARG A 168 20.85 4.72 -0.50
C ARG A 168 22.03 5.00 -1.42
N ARG A 169 22.03 6.17 -2.03
CA ARG A 169 23.14 6.70 -2.82
C ARG A 169 23.01 8.21 -2.92
N THR A 170 24.14 8.91 -3.04
CA THR A 170 24.12 10.38 -3.13
C THR A 170 24.38 10.82 -4.57
N LEU A 171 23.60 11.78 -5.05
CA LEU A 171 23.80 12.43 -6.33
C LEU A 171 24.96 13.43 -6.26
N THR A 172 25.59 13.67 -7.40
CA THR A 172 26.41 14.88 -7.59
C THR A 172 25.49 16.10 -7.68
N GLU A 173 26.03 17.31 -7.51
CA GLU A 173 25.26 18.55 -7.68
C GLU A 173 24.57 18.62 -9.05
N GLN A 174 25.25 18.19 -10.11
CA GLN A 174 24.68 18.11 -11.46
C GLN A 174 23.55 17.08 -11.54
N GLY A 175 23.76 15.89 -10.96
CA GLY A 175 22.73 14.85 -10.91
C GLY A 175 21.47 15.27 -10.18
N LEU A 176 21.65 16.00 -9.08
CA LEU A 176 20.54 16.57 -8.32
C LEU A 176 19.79 17.60 -9.16
N ALA A 177 20.49 18.52 -9.83
CA ALA A 177 19.86 19.50 -10.71
C ALA A 177 19.09 18.84 -11.86
N ASP A 178 19.67 17.84 -12.51
CA ASP A 178 19.04 17.10 -13.61
C ASP A 178 17.79 16.33 -13.14
N LEU A 179 17.87 15.65 -11.99
CA LEU A 179 16.73 14.95 -11.41
C LEU A 179 15.61 15.92 -11.00
N ARG A 180 15.96 17.07 -10.42
CA ARG A 180 14.99 18.12 -10.09
C ARG A 180 14.25 18.62 -11.32
N GLU A 181 14.95 18.88 -12.43
CA GLU A 181 14.31 19.28 -13.68
C GLU A 181 13.33 18.20 -14.18
N HIS A 182 13.70 16.92 -14.07
CA HIS A 182 12.81 15.81 -14.43
C HIS A 182 11.54 15.71 -13.56
N ILE A 183 11.65 16.04 -12.27
CA ILE A 183 10.55 15.97 -11.30
C ILE A 183 9.64 17.20 -11.42
N PHE A 184 10.22 18.40 -11.40
CA PHE A 184 9.50 19.65 -11.23
C PHE A 184 9.27 20.40 -12.55
N GLY A 185 9.98 20.07 -13.63
CA GLY A 185 9.88 20.81 -14.90
C GLY A 185 8.50 20.78 -15.56
N ALA A 186 7.65 19.80 -15.21
CA ALA A 186 6.27 19.71 -15.68
C ALA A 186 5.27 20.56 -14.87
N GLY A 187 5.66 21.07 -13.69
CA GLY A 187 4.78 21.83 -12.80
C GLY A 187 3.66 21.00 -12.13
N LEU A 188 3.71 19.67 -12.25
CA LEU A 188 2.68 18.78 -11.68
C LEU A 188 2.70 18.73 -10.14
N LEU A 189 3.79 19.18 -9.52
CA LEU A 189 4.01 19.17 -8.07
C LEU A 189 4.09 20.60 -7.49
N ASP A 190 3.58 21.61 -8.20
CA ASP A 190 3.62 23.01 -7.76
C ASP A 190 2.52 23.35 -6.75
N ALA A 191 1.50 22.50 -6.63
CA ALA A 191 0.39 22.70 -5.69
C ALA A 191 -0.26 21.37 -5.30
N ASN A 192 -0.92 21.37 -4.13
CA ASN A 192 -1.70 20.23 -3.67
C ASN A 192 -2.77 19.84 -4.72
N ALA A 193 -2.85 18.55 -5.06
CA ALA A 193 -3.80 18.05 -6.04
C ALA A 193 -4.20 16.60 -5.76
N THR A 194 -5.40 16.22 -6.20
CA THR A 194 -5.87 14.83 -6.22
C THR A 194 -6.41 14.51 -7.60
N HIS A 195 -5.84 13.51 -8.25
CA HIS A 195 -6.22 13.04 -9.58
C HIS A 195 -6.88 11.66 -9.50
N GLU A 196 -8.22 11.65 -9.56
CA GLU A 196 -9.04 10.44 -9.43
C GLU A 196 -9.45 9.86 -10.79
N LEU A 197 -10.25 8.79 -10.77
CA LEU A 197 -10.88 8.22 -11.95
C LEU A 197 -12.22 8.91 -12.14
N GLU A 198 -12.35 9.75 -13.17
CA GLU A 198 -13.62 10.40 -13.49
C GLU A 198 -14.43 9.57 -14.48
N PRO A 199 -15.60 9.00 -14.10
CA PRO A 199 -16.39 8.19 -15.02
C PRO A 199 -16.94 9.03 -16.19
N LEU A 200 -17.01 8.43 -17.38
CA LEU A 200 -17.74 9.00 -18.50
C LEU A 200 -19.24 9.11 -18.17
N PRO A 201 -19.97 10.10 -18.74
CA PRO A 201 -21.40 10.23 -18.51
C PRO A 201 -22.19 8.95 -18.85
N GLY A 202 -22.83 8.35 -17.84
CA GLY A 202 -23.61 7.13 -17.99
C GLY A 202 -22.79 5.83 -18.00
N ALA A 203 -21.47 5.90 -17.84
CA ALA A 203 -20.63 4.73 -17.64
C ALA A 203 -20.85 4.11 -16.25
N ASN A 204 -20.82 2.79 -16.19
CA ASN A 204 -20.85 2.02 -14.95
C ASN A 204 -19.54 1.22 -14.87
N PRO A 205 -18.43 1.84 -14.43
CA PRO A 205 -17.16 1.15 -14.29
C PRO A 205 -17.28 -0.04 -13.33
N PRO A 206 -16.58 -1.15 -13.58
CA PRO A 206 -16.49 -2.23 -12.61
C PRO A 206 -15.70 -1.74 -11.38
N GLY A 207 -16.16 -2.12 -10.19
CA GLY A 207 -15.41 -1.87 -8.96
C GLY A 207 -14.14 -2.72 -8.93
N ARG A 208 -12.97 -2.08 -8.90
CA ARG A 208 -11.67 -2.73 -8.70
C ARG A 208 -10.81 -1.95 -7.73
N GLY A 209 -9.84 -2.64 -7.13
CA GLY A 209 -8.72 -1.99 -6.45
C GLY A 209 -7.87 -1.24 -7.47
N VAL A 210 -7.40 -0.07 -7.06
CA VAL A 210 -6.50 0.79 -7.85
C VAL A 210 -5.28 1.12 -7.00
N GLY A 211 -4.12 1.23 -7.64
CA GLY A 211 -2.95 1.81 -7.01
C GLY A 211 -3.09 3.32 -6.88
N VAL A 212 -2.47 3.88 -5.86
CA VAL A 212 -2.42 5.31 -5.56
C VAL A 212 -0.98 5.71 -5.37
N TYR A 213 -0.50 6.68 -6.14
CA TYR A 213 0.75 7.36 -5.86
C TYR A 213 0.46 8.57 -4.97
N VAL A 214 1.27 8.75 -3.95
CA VAL A 214 1.32 9.97 -3.13
C VAL A 214 2.71 10.56 -3.27
N PHE A 215 2.78 11.72 -3.91
CA PHE A 215 3.97 12.55 -4.01
C PHE A 215 3.92 13.58 -2.88
N THR A 216 4.96 13.65 -2.07
CA THR A 216 5.16 14.72 -1.09
C THR A 216 6.44 15.47 -1.47
N ALA A 217 6.32 16.74 -1.82
CA ALA A 217 7.44 17.62 -2.13
C ALA A 217 7.50 18.77 -1.12
N ASP A 218 8.70 19.21 -0.76
CA ASP A 218 8.90 20.45 0.01
C ASP A 218 9.19 21.59 -0.97
N ASP A 219 8.44 22.67 -0.88
CA ASP A 219 8.62 23.87 -1.71
C ASP A 219 9.41 24.99 -1.00
N GLY A 220 9.83 24.75 0.25
CA GLY A 220 10.53 25.70 1.12
C GLY A 220 9.60 26.58 1.96
N ASP A 221 8.32 26.71 1.58
CA ASP A 221 7.26 27.39 2.34
C ASP A 221 6.32 26.39 3.05
N GLY A 222 6.32 25.12 2.61
CA GLY A 222 5.59 24.00 3.19
C GLY A 222 5.67 22.72 2.34
N GLN A 223 4.78 21.77 2.63
CA GLN A 223 4.69 20.54 1.86
C GLN A 223 3.56 20.60 0.83
N VAL A 224 3.89 20.24 -0.40
CA VAL A 224 2.95 19.96 -1.48
C VAL A 224 2.71 18.45 -1.55
N VAL A 225 1.44 18.05 -1.45
CA VAL A 225 0.97 16.68 -1.53
C VAL A 225 0.10 16.50 -2.77
N VAL A 226 0.58 15.68 -3.70
CA VAL A 226 -0.16 15.30 -4.91
C VAL A 226 -0.52 13.83 -4.85
N ARG A 227 -1.81 13.52 -4.95
CA ARG A 227 -2.34 12.15 -4.98
C ARG A 227 -2.78 11.83 -6.40
N SER A 228 -2.37 10.69 -6.94
CA SER A 228 -2.81 10.24 -8.26
C SER A 228 -3.15 8.77 -8.23
N LEU A 229 -4.36 8.43 -8.67
CA LEU A 229 -4.67 7.04 -8.98
C LEU A 229 -3.81 6.59 -10.16
N GLN A 230 -3.38 5.33 -10.12
CA GLN A 230 -2.59 4.71 -11.18
C GLN A 230 -3.33 4.82 -12.52
N TRP A 231 -2.60 5.23 -13.55
CA TRP A 231 -3.07 5.20 -14.92
C TRP A 231 -3.17 3.76 -15.41
N LEU A 232 -4.35 3.34 -15.87
CA LEU A 232 -4.57 1.95 -16.29
C LEU A 232 -4.11 1.70 -17.74
N GLY A 233 -4.09 2.75 -18.55
CA GLY A 233 -3.58 2.75 -19.92
C GLY A 233 -4.22 1.71 -20.82
N ASP A 234 -5.49 1.38 -20.58
CA ASP A 234 -6.15 0.27 -21.25
C ASP A 234 -7.52 0.57 -21.85
N GLU A 235 -8.08 -0.46 -22.50
CA GLU A 235 -9.44 -0.41 -23.05
C GLU A 235 -10.43 0.02 -21.98
N GLU A 236 -10.22 -0.39 -20.72
CA GLU A 236 -11.12 -0.02 -19.65
C GLU A 236 -11.03 1.47 -19.29
N GLU A 237 -9.83 2.02 -19.15
CA GLU A 237 -9.59 3.47 -19.00
C GLU A 237 -10.40 4.23 -20.05
N SER A 238 -10.23 3.86 -21.33
CA SER A 238 -10.89 4.54 -22.45
C SER A 238 -12.40 4.29 -22.58
N THR A 239 -12.90 3.17 -22.04
CA THR A 239 -14.32 2.78 -22.13
C THR A 239 -15.16 3.42 -21.04
N TYR A 240 -14.60 3.61 -19.84
CA TYR A 240 -15.37 4.00 -18.67
C TYR A 240 -14.99 5.35 -18.08
N TYR A 241 -13.82 5.91 -18.41
CA TYR A 241 -13.30 7.10 -17.73
C TYR A 241 -12.92 8.22 -18.71
N GLN A 242 -12.95 9.46 -18.21
CA GLN A 242 -12.49 10.62 -18.94
C GLN A 242 -10.96 10.57 -19.09
N PRO A 243 -10.38 11.04 -20.22
CA PRO A 243 -8.94 11.19 -20.35
C PRO A 243 -8.38 12.12 -19.28
N ALA A 244 -7.29 11.70 -18.63
CA ALA A 244 -6.61 12.46 -17.58
C ALA A 244 -5.09 12.48 -17.84
N PRO A 245 -4.60 13.39 -18.71
CA PRO A 245 -3.19 13.42 -19.09
C PRO A 245 -2.24 13.61 -17.90
N GLU A 246 -2.67 14.35 -16.87
CA GLU A 246 -1.88 14.56 -15.65
C GLU A 246 -1.63 13.23 -14.91
N ARG A 247 -2.61 12.30 -14.90
CA ARG A 247 -2.45 10.97 -14.29
C ARG A 247 -1.48 10.11 -15.07
N GLU A 248 -1.55 10.16 -16.40
CA GLU A 248 -0.62 9.44 -17.27
C GLU A 248 0.82 9.95 -17.05
N GLU A 249 1.00 11.26 -16.97
CA GLU A 249 2.31 11.87 -16.70
C GLU A 249 2.83 11.57 -15.28
N LEU A 250 1.98 11.61 -14.25
CA LEU A 250 2.34 11.26 -12.88
C LEU A 250 2.67 9.76 -12.73
N ASP A 251 1.92 8.86 -13.38
CA ASP A 251 2.26 7.43 -13.41
C ASP A 251 3.61 7.22 -14.13
N ALA A 252 3.82 7.85 -15.28
CA ALA A 252 5.09 7.79 -16.00
C ALA A 252 6.26 8.36 -15.18
N LEU A 253 6.04 9.41 -14.38
CA LEU A 253 7.02 9.93 -13.44
C LEU A 253 7.32 8.90 -12.35
N ALA A 254 6.30 8.40 -11.64
CA ALA A 254 6.47 7.40 -10.58
C ALA A 254 7.22 6.15 -11.06
N GLN A 255 6.89 5.63 -12.26
CA GLN A 255 7.55 4.47 -12.83
C GLN A 255 9.03 4.74 -13.16
N ARG A 256 9.36 5.93 -13.68
CA ARG A 256 10.75 6.33 -13.93
C ARG A 256 11.53 6.49 -12.62
N LEU A 257 10.91 7.07 -11.61
CA LEU A 257 11.52 7.29 -10.29
C LEU A 257 11.71 5.99 -9.50
N ARG A 258 11.01 4.90 -9.88
CA ARG A 258 11.16 3.57 -9.28
C ARG A 258 12.52 2.92 -9.56
N ASP A 259 13.16 3.29 -10.66
CA ASP A 259 14.51 2.85 -11.02
C ASP A 259 15.37 4.07 -11.38
N PRO A 260 15.80 4.85 -10.37
CA PRO A 260 16.49 6.11 -10.60
C PRO A 260 17.85 5.91 -11.29
N GLU A 261 18.49 4.75 -11.13
CA GLU A 261 19.74 4.42 -11.82
C GLU A 261 19.56 4.22 -13.33
N SER A 262 18.36 3.80 -13.77
CA SER A 262 18.03 3.75 -15.20
C SER A 262 17.66 5.12 -15.78
N LEU A 263 17.12 6.01 -14.95
CA LEU A 263 16.73 7.36 -15.32
C LEU A 263 17.95 8.27 -15.47
N LEU A 264 18.94 8.12 -14.60
CA LEU A 264 20.10 9.00 -14.49
C LEU A 264 21.39 8.32 -15.01
N GLY A 265 22.31 9.11 -15.56
CA GLY A 265 23.60 8.61 -16.03
C GLY A 265 24.48 8.06 -14.90
N ALA A 266 25.37 7.10 -15.19
CA ALA A 266 26.27 6.53 -14.17
C ALA A 266 27.25 7.57 -13.57
N ASP A 267 27.52 8.64 -14.30
CA ASP A 267 28.44 9.73 -13.95
C ASP A 267 27.85 10.74 -12.96
N VAL A 268 26.53 10.73 -12.75
CA VAL A 268 25.87 11.70 -11.86
C VAL A 268 25.80 11.26 -10.40
N TRP A 269 26.38 10.11 -10.06
CA TRP A 269 26.32 9.50 -8.75
C TRP A 269 27.66 9.55 -8.00
N THR A 270 27.59 9.66 -6.68
CA THR A 270 28.73 9.58 -5.76
C THR A 270 28.79 8.18 -5.14
N GLY A 271 29.83 7.40 -5.46
CA GLY A 271 30.02 6.04 -4.92
C GLY A 271 29.00 5.03 -5.48
N PRO A 272 29.02 3.75 -5.03
CA PRO A 272 27.98 2.76 -5.35
C PRO A 272 26.73 2.93 -4.46
N ALA A 273 25.62 2.28 -4.83
CA ALA A 273 24.48 2.15 -3.92
C ALA A 273 24.83 1.24 -2.73
N GLU A 274 24.40 1.61 -1.54
CA GLU A 274 24.59 0.87 -0.29
C GLU A 274 23.23 0.53 0.34
N PRO A 275 23.09 -0.56 1.12
CA PRO A 275 21.89 -0.79 1.92
C PRO A 275 21.59 0.43 2.80
N TYR A 276 20.32 0.83 2.85
CA TYR A 276 19.86 1.91 3.73
C TYR A 276 19.46 1.34 5.07
N GLU A 277 20.25 1.62 6.11
CA GLU A 277 19.89 1.35 7.49
C GLU A 277 19.48 2.67 8.16
N GLY A 278 18.22 2.75 8.60
CA GLY A 278 17.71 3.93 9.30
C GLY A 278 18.45 4.21 10.62
N THR A 279 18.43 5.46 11.05
CA THR A 279 18.88 5.85 12.40
C THR A 279 17.83 5.55 13.46
N GLU A 280 16.57 5.56 13.04
CA GLU A 280 15.38 5.26 13.83
C GLU A 280 14.46 4.35 13.01
N TYR A 281 13.58 3.66 13.71
CA TYR A 281 12.66 2.68 13.15
C TYR A 281 11.27 2.90 13.72
N GLN A 282 10.28 2.42 13.00
CA GLN A 282 8.91 2.31 13.46
C GLN A 282 8.58 0.84 13.68
N LEU A 283 7.98 0.53 14.84
CA LEU A 283 7.37 -0.77 15.12
C LEU A 283 5.85 -0.63 15.02
N LEU A 284 5.24 -1.42 14.16
CA LEU A 284 3.80 -1.63 14.12
C LEU A 284 3.47 -2.99 14.71
N LEU A 285 2.51 -3.04 15.63
CA LEU A 285 1.98 -4.26 16.23
C LEU A 285 0.47 -4.33 15.98
N THR A 286 0.01 -5.42 15.38
CA THR A 286 -1.42 -5.69 15.16
C THR A 286 -1.81 -6.93 15.97
N PRO A 287 -2.29 -6.76 17.22
CA PRO A 287 -2.76 -7.88 18.03
C PRO A 287 -4.09 -8.43 17.51
N TYR A 288 -4.16 -9.76 17.37
CA TYR A 288 -5.36 -10.52 17.06
C TYR A 288 -5.71 -11.37 18.27
N ARG A 289 -6.91 -11.17 18.84
CA ARG A 289 -7.43 -11.97 19.95
C ARG A 289 -8.36 -13.06 19.43
N ASP A 290 -8.49 -14.13 20.21
CA ASP A 290 -9.41 -15.25 19.98
C ASP A 290 -9.20 -15.96 18.63
N VAL A 291 -7.95 -15.96 18.15
CA VAL A 291 -7.51 -16.69 16.97
C VAL A 291 -6.65 -17.87 17.39
N PRO A 292 -6.76 -19.05 16.74
CA PRO A 292 -5.90 -20.18 17.05
C PRO A 292 -4.42 -19.84 16.83
N PRO A 293 -3.51 -20.39 17.65
CA PRO A 293 -2.08 -20.24 17.44
C PRO A 293 -1.64 -20.90 16.12
N TYR A 294 -0.56 -20.39 15.55
CA TYR A 294 0.06 -20.90 14.32
C TYR A 294 1.19 -21.91 14.58
N ASP A 295 1.43 -22.27 15.85
CA ASP A 295 2.60 -23.03 16.29
C ASP A 295 3.91 -22.30 15.93
N THR A 296 3.90 -20.97 16.01
CA THR A 296 5.10 -20.12 15.87
C THR A 296 5.67 -19.79 17.25
N ALA A 297 6.80 -19.08 17.28
CA ALA A 297 7.37 -18.59 18.53
C ALA A 297 6.40 -17.66 19.26
N ASP A 298 6.40 -17.71 20.59
CA ASP A 298 5.55 -16.82 21.37
C ASP A 298 6.15 -15.41 21.43
N ALA A 299 5.30 -14.40 21.41
CA ALA A 299 5.70 -13.00 21.46
C ALA A 299 6.51 -12.66 22.72
N SER A 300 6.36 -13.41 23.82
CA SER A 300 7.19 -13.25 25.03
C SER A 300 8.65 -13.64 24.84
N GLU A 301 9.02 -14.32 23.74
CA GLU A 301 10.41 -14.63 23.40
C GLU A 301 11.16 -13.44 22.78
N ILE A 302 10.44 -12.40 22.37
CA ILE A 302 11.04 -11.18 21.81
C ILE A 302 11.42 -10.20 22.92
N PRO A 303 12.64 -9.63 22.90
CA PRO A 303 13.09 -8.66 23.89
C PRO A 303 12.48 -7.28 23.62
N TRP A 304 11.20 -7.09 23.96
CA TRP A 304 10.50 -5.82 23.73
C TRP A 304 11.18 -4.65 24.48
N PRO A 305 11.41 -3.50 23.83
CA PRO A 305 12.11 -2.35 24.41
C PRO A 305 11.19 -1.46 25.27
N PHE A 306 10.03 -1.95 25.64
CA PHE A 306 9.02 -1.23 26.41
C PHE A 306 8.44 -2.12 27.51
N ASP A 307 7.99 -1.46 28.58
CA ASP A 307 7.29 -2.11 29.68
C ASP A 307 5.78 -2.22 29.37
N GLY A 308 5.14 -3.26 29.88
CA GLY A 308 3.68 -3.43 29.80
C GLY A 308 3.21 -4.40 28.70
N PRO A 309 1.89 -4.56 28.53
CA PRO A 309 1.33 -5.52 27.59
C PRO A 309 1.41 -5.02 26.13
N LEU A 310 1.55 -5.94 25.18
CA LEU A 310 1.72 -5.64 23.76
C LEU A 310 0.56 -4.83 23.16
N ASP A 311 -0.65 -5.03 23.66
CA ASP A 311 -1.85 -4.30 23.22
C ASP A 311 -2.06 -2.96 23.95
N GLU A 312 -1.06 -2.50 24.69
CA GLU A 312 -0.96 -1.12 25.21
C GLU A 312 0.26 -0.39 24.62
N PHE A 313 1.09 -1.05 23.81
CA PHE A 313 2.24 -0.42 23.14
C PHE A 313 1.83 0.78 22.28
N GLY A 314 2.63 1.83 22.34
CA GLY A 314 2.57 2.98 21.44
C GLY A 314 1.18 3.62 21.29
N GLU A 315 0.99 4.26 20.14
CA GLU A 315 -0.23 4.94 19.76
C GLU A 315 -1.10 4.05 18.88
N VAL A 316 -2.42 4.27 18.92
CA VAL A 316 -3.35 3.56 18.04
C VAL A 316 -3.22 4.11 16.62
N SER A 317 -2.90 3.24 15.67
CA SER A 317 -2.81 3.53 14.24
C SER A 317 -3.92 2.78 13.51
N GLY A 318 -4.80 3.52 12.83
CA GLY A 318 -5.98 2.98 12.14
C GLY A 318 -7.28 3.02 12.94
N SER A 319 -8.41 2.95 12.22
CA SER A 319 -9.75 3.16 12.78
C SER A 319 -10.62 1.90 12.83
N GLN A 320 -10.15 0.77 12.28
CA GLN A 320 -10.90 -0.48 12.21
C GLN A 320 -10.17 -1.61 12.91
N PRO A 321 -10.88 -2.50 13.65
CA PRO A 321 -10.29 -3.72 14.20
C PRO A 321 -9.79 -4.67 13.09
N PRO A 322 -8.69 -5.41 13.31
CA PRO A 322 -7.81 -5.35 14.49
C PRO A 322 -7.07 -4.01 14.56
N VAL A 323 -6.96 -3.44 15.75
CA VAL A 323 -6.31 -2.15 15.94
C VAL A 323 -4.80 -2.34 15.81
N THR A 324 -4.17 -1.66 14.86
CA THR A 324 -2.71 -1.59 14.78
C THR A 324 -2.21 -0.54 15.78
N ARG A 325 -1.06 -0.82 16.39
CA ARG A 325 -0.38 0.06 17.33
C ARG A 325 0.99 0.41 16.79
N CYS A 326 1.42 1.64 17.03
CA CYS A 326 2.64 2.16 16.46
C CYS A 326 3.51 2.85 17.51
N GLY A 327 4.80 2.57 17.50
CA GLY A 327 5.78 3.32 18.29
C GLY A 327 7.13 3.42 17.59
N GLY A 328 7.88 4.45 17.95
CA GLY A 328 9.27 4.61 17.51
C GLY A 328 10.21 3.65 18.25
N LEU A 329 11.25 3.22 17.55
CA LEU A 329 12.37 2.44 18.05
C LEU A 329 13.67 3.15 17.68
N SER A 330 14.64 3.11 18.58
CA SER A 330 16.03 3.35 18.20
C SER A 330 16.54 2.20 17.32
N ARG A 331 17.61 2.47 16.56
CA ARG A 331 18.29 1.43 15.77
C ARG A 331 18.73 0.22 16.59
N ASP A 332 19.25 0.43 17.81
CA ASP A 332 19.74 -0.67 18.66
C ASP A 332 18.57 -1.55 19.16
N GLU A 333 17.41 -0.96 19.45
CA GLU A 333 16.20 -1.69 19.83
C GLU A 333 15.63 -2.49 18.65
N ALA A 334 15.58 -1.88 17.45
CA ALA A 334 15.18 -2.57 16.24
C ALA A 334 16.10 -3.75 15.92
N ALA A 335 17.42 -3.56 16.05
CA ALA A 335 18.41 -4.62 15.88
C ALA A 335 18.20 -5.78 16.86
N ALA A 336 17.92 -5.49 18.13
CA ALA A 336 17.65 -6.52 19.14
C ALA A 336 16.41 -7.36 18.80
N ILE A 337 15.34 -6.75 18.29
CA ILE A 337 14.14 -7.49 17.86
C ILE A 337 14.45 -8.33 16.61
N ILE A 338 15.15 -7.75 15.62
CA ILE A 338 15.52 -8.47 14.38
C ILE A 338 16.43 -9.66 14.70
N ASP A 339 17.42 -9.51 15.58
CA ASP A 339 18.30 -10.60 16.00
C ASP A 339 17.52 -11.71 16.71
N ALA A 340 16.50 -11.36 17.52
CA ALA A 340 15.61 -12.33 18.15
C ALA A 340 14.76 -13.09 17.11
N LEU A 341 14.17 -12.37 16.13
CA LEU A 341 13.45 -13.00 15.02
C LEU A 341 14.36 -13.91 14.18
N ALA A 342 15.62 -13.51 13.97
CA ALA A 342 16.61 -14.32 13.27
C ALA A 342 16.93 -15.62 14.01
N ALA A 343 17.06 -15.55 15.34
CA ALA A 343 17.27 -16.72 16.18
C ALA A 343 16.07 -17.69 16.17
N LEU A 344 14.89 -17.18 15.84
CA LEU A 344 13.64 -17.93 15.64
C LEU A 344 13.43 -18.37 14.18
N GLU A 345 14.46 -18.27 13.33
CA GLU A 345 14.48 -18.69 11.92
C GLU A 345 13.49 -17.93 11.01
N TYR A 346 13.11 -16.70 11.37
CA TYR A 346 12.38 -15.83 10.44
C TYR A 346 13.28 -15.47 9.25
N GLU A 347 12.74 -15.61 8.05
CA GLU A 347 13.40 -15.20 6.81
C GLU A 347 13.03 -13.75 6.45
N GLN A 348 13.85 -13.11 5.60
CA GLN A 348 13.60 -11.76 5.06
C GLN A 348 13.53 -10.63 6.11
N ILE A 349 14.34 -10.76 7.13
CA ILE A 349 14.52 -9.77 8.19
C ILE A 349 15.84 -9.03 7.99
N GLY A 350 15.88 -7.76 8.37
CA GLY A 350 17.06 -6.92 8.21
C GLY A 350 16.79 -5.47 8.58
N LEU A 351 17.85 -4.74 8.94
CA LEU A 351 17.78 -3.31 9.24
C LEU A 351 17.57 -2.47 7.97
N ASP A 352 17.84 -3.03 6.81
CA ASP A 352 17.69 -2.45 5.47
C ASP A 352 16.41 -2.89 4.74
N LEU A 353 15.55 -3.64 5.42
CA LEU A 353 14.32 -4.23 4.89
C LEU A 353 13.11 -3.80 5.73
N ALA A 354 11.93 -3.78 5.10
CA ALA A 354 10.68 -3.89 5.83
C ALA A 354 10.57 -5.28 6.45
N THR A 355 10.83 -5.40 7.75
CA THR A 355 10.77 -6.69 8.46
C THR A 355 9.33 -6.96 8.88
N VAL A 356 8.78 -8.11 8.48
CA VAL A 356 7.40 -8.51 8.82
C VAL A 356 7.41 -9.89 9.47
N GLY A 357 6.62 -10.08 10.53
CA GLY A 357 6.50 -11.36 11.21
C GLY A 357 5.14 -11.54 11.88
N SER A 358 4.78 -12.79 12.16
CA SER A 358 3.59 -13.17 12.93
C SER A 358 4.00 -14.10 14.07
N LEU A 359 3.76 -13.69 15.31
CA LEU A 359 4.11 -14.44 16.51
C LEU A 359 2.85 -14.91 17.22
N ASP A 360 2.88 -16.09 17.83
CA ASP A 360 1.83 -16.49 18.74
C ASP A 360 1.82 -15.56 19.97
N TRP A 361 0.67 -15.32 20.55
CA TRP A 361 0.50 -14.41 21.69
C TRP A 361 -0.35 -15.09 22.76
N ALA A 362 0.30 -15.97 23.54
CA ALA A 362 -0.37 -16.77 24.56
C ALA A 362 -1.04 -15.91 25.64
N GLU A 363 -0.41 -14.82 26.07
CA GLU A 363 -0.99 -13.88 27.05
C GLU A 363 -2.30 -13.25 26.54
N GLY A 364 -2.37 -12.94 25.24
CA GLY A 364 -3.54 -12.33 24.62
C GLY A 364 -4.59 -13.30 24.11
N ASN A 365 -4.36 -14.62 24.23
CA ASN A 365 -5.16 -15.67 23.60
C ASN A 365 -5.28 -15.48 22.08
N GLY A 366 -4.15 -15.31 21.38
CA GLY A 366 -4.18 -15.16 19.94
C GLY A 366 -2.79 -15.03 19.31
N ARG A 367 -2.61 -14.04 18.43
CA ARG A 367 -1.33 -13.75 17.77
C ARG A 367 -1.07 -12.25 17.71
N VAL A 368 0.16 -11.87 17.37
CA VAL A 368 0.52 -10.50 17.01
C VAL A 368 1.26 -10.51 15.69
N ASP A 369 0.75 -9.72 14.73
CA ASP A 369 1.50 -9.40 13.51
C ASP A 369 2.37 -8.18 13.82
N LEU A 370 3.64 -8.23 13.47
CA LEU A 370 4.59 -7.13 13.66
C LEU A 370 5.15 -6.67 12.32
N THR A 371 5.45 -5.38 12.23
CA THR A 371 6.22 -4.82 11.13
C THR A 371 7.22 -3.81 11.68
N ILE A 372 8.49 -3.92 11.27
CA ILE A 372 9.54 -2.95 11.58
C ILE A 372 9.93 -2.27 10.28
N LEU A 373 9.80 -0.94 10.25
CA LEU A 373 10.12 -0.10 9.09
C LEU A 373 11.25 0.87 9.45
N PRO A 374 12.32 0.99 8.65
CA PRO A 374 13.29 2.06 8.85
C PRO A 374 12.62 3.42 8.57
N LEU A 375 12.84 4.39 9.45
CA LEU A 375 12.43 5.77 9.19
C LEU A 375 13.37 6.39 8.16
N MET A 376 12.77 7.14 7.24
CA MET A 376 13.46 8.03 6.32
C MET A 376 14.03 9.23 7.09
N PRO A 377 15.03 9.94 6.55
CA PRO A 377 15.64 11.09 7.24
C PRO A 377 14.66 12.21 7.59
N ASP A 378 13.54 12.30 6.86
CA ASP A 378 12.44 13.24 7.10
C ASP A 378 11.40 12.72 8.12
N GLY A 379 11.66 11.58 8.77
CA GLY A 379 10.81 10.98 9.80
C GLY A 379 9.66 10.11 9.29
N TYR A 380 9.59 9.83 7.98
CA TYR A 380 8.53 8.98 7.41
C TYR A 380 8.87 7.48 7.46
N PRO A 381 7.90 6.57 7.67
CA PRO A 381 6.49 6.83 7.97
C PRO A 381 6.23 7.28 9.41
N PRO A 382 5.32 8.26 9.64
CA PRO A 382 4.92 8.65 10.99
C PRO A 382 4.02 7.59 11.64
N CYS A 383 3.96 7.57 12.98
CA CYS A 383 3.02 6.70 13.71
C CYS A 383 1.58 7.18 13.68
N GLU A 384 1.39 8.50 13.70
CA GLU A 384 0.10 9.09 13.45
C GLU A 384 -0.29 8.75 12.02
N ALA A 385 -1.31 7.90 11.90
CA ALA A 385 -2.09 7.88 10.68
C ALA A 385 -2.81 9.22 10.61
N GLU A 386 -2.16 10.24 10.05
CA GLU A 386 -2.91 11.22 9.28
C GLU A 386 -3.60 10.39 8.20
N GLN A 387 -4.82 9.94 8.51
CA GLN A 387 -5.66 9.29 7.52
C GLN A 387 -5.78 10.29 6.37
N PRO A 388 -5.29 9.97 5.16
CA PRO A 388 -5.52 10.82 4.01
C PRO A 388 -7.01 11.01 3.75
#